data_AF-A0A929C3F1-F1
#
_entry.id   AF-A0A929C3F1-F1
#
_cell.length_a   1.000
_cell.length_b   1.000
_cell.length_c   1.000
_cell.angle_alpha   90.00
_cell.angle_beta   90.00
_cell.angle_gamma   90.00
#
_symmetry.space_group_name_H-M   'P 1'
#
loop_
_entity.id
_entity.type
_entity.pdbx_description
1 polymer ?
#
loop_
_entity_poly.entity_id
_entity_poly.type
_entity_poly.pdbx_seq_one_letter_code
_entity_poly.pdbx_strand_id
1 'polypeptide(L)'
;MIKAFFPLKKLFLPIILGLSALLLVGCSGRSIMAASSWPGLTVSEDIAYLAYNEYVRAVDLSSGRDVWSYPPEADNNITFYAPPAIGPDGLVVIGGYNNEVLALMPNNSFVNIHWS
;
A
#
# COMPACT_ATOMS: atom_id res chain seq x y z
N MET A 1 -28.36 52.45 12.64
CA MET A 1 -28.25 50.98 12.82
C MET A 1 -29.16 50.30 11.80
N ILE A 2 -28.60 49.74 10.72
CA ILE A 2 -29.37 49.09 9.64
C ILE A 2 -29.39 47.59 9.93
N LYS A 3 -30.55 47.05 10.33
CA LYS A 3 -30.75 45.60 10.45
C LYS A 3 -31.04 45.05 9.05
N ALA A 4 -30.03 44.42 8.43
CA ALA A 4 -30.21 43.67 7.21
C ALA A 4 -31.03 42.41 7.53
N PHE A 5 -32.33 42.45 7.26
CA PHE A 5 -33.22 41.30 7.41
C PHE A 5 -33.09 40.42 6.15
N PHE A 6 -32.01 39.63 6.09
CA PHE A 6 -31.85 38.64 5.03
C PHE A 6 -32.89 37.53 5.22
N PRO A 7 -33.76 37.24 4.23
CA PRO A 7 -34.76 36.20 4.38
C PRO A 7 -34.06 34.83 4.50
N LEU A 8 -34.33 34.12 5.59
CA LEU A 8 -33.73 32.83 5.94
C LEU A 8 -33.77 31.80 4.78
N LYS A 9 -34.80 31.88 3.92
CA LYS A 9 -34.95 31.07 2.70
C LYS A 9 -33.85 31.32 1.63
N LYS A 10 -33.30 32.54 1.54
CA LYS A 10 -32.23 32.87 0.58
C LYS A 10 -30.85 32.41 1.05
N LEU A 11 -30.69 32.13 2.35
CA LEU A 11 -29.47 31.55 2.92
C LEU A 11 -29.48 30.02 2.91
N PHE A 12 -30.67 29.40 2.80
CA PHE A 12 -30.84 27.95 2.84
C PHE A 12 -30.20 27.24 1.63
N LEU A 13 -30.37 27.80 0.42
CA LEU A 13 -29.81 27.24 -0.81
C LEU A 13 -28.27 27.21 -0.83
N PRO A 14 -27.54 28.30 -0.51
CA PRO A 14 -26.08 28.25 -0.47
C PRO A 14 -25.54 27.40 0.68
N ILE A 15 -26.25 27.29 1.81
CA ILE A 15 -25.86 26.39 2.92
C ILE A 15 -25.97 24.92 2.49
N ILE A 16 -27.06 24.52 1.83
CA ILE A 16 -27.22 23.15 1.30
C ILE A 16 -26.13 22.85 0.26
N LEU A 17 -25.88 23.79 -0.66
CA LEU A 17 -24.85 23.61 -1.68
C LEU A 17 -23.45 23.49 -1.08
N GLY A 18 -23.15 24.29 -0.04
CA GLY A 18 -21.90 24.20 0.72
C GLY A 18 -21.77 22.90 1.51
N LEU A 19 -22.84 22.42 2.13
CA LEU A 19 -22.85 21.14 2.85
C LEU A 19 -22.67 19.96 1.90
N SER A 20 -23.34 19.98 0.74
CA SER A 20 -23.14 18.98 -0.32
C SER A 20 -21.71 18.97 -0.85
N ALA A 21 -21.09 20.14 -1.04
CA ALA A 21 -19.68 20.22 -1.43
C ALA A 21 -18.76 19.59 -0.36
N LEU A 22 -19.02 19.82 0.94
CA LEU A 22 -18.30 19.16 2.03
C LEU A 22 -18.49 17.63 2.02
N LEU A 23 -19.69 17.15 1.72
CA LEU A 23 -19.98 15.71 1.62
C LEU A 23 -19.24 15.04 0.46
N LEU A 24 -19.01 15.74 -0.66
CA LEU A 24 -18.25 15.22 -1.80
C LEU A 24 -16.74 15.08 -1.52
N VAL A 25 -16.18 15.87 -0.59
CA VAL A 25 -14.76 15.75 -0.18
C VAL A 25 -14.50 14.44 0.58
N GLY A 26 -15.54 13.80 1.14
CA GLY A 26 -15.40 12.53 1.85
C GLY A 26 -14.98 11.33 0.98
N CYS A 27 -15.21 11.39 -0.34
CA CYS A 27 -14.90 10.29 -1.26
C CYS A 27 -13.51 10.37 -1.91
N SER A 28 -12.69 11.38 -1.61
CA SER A 28 -11.31 11.49 -2.12
C SER A 28 -10.25 11.17 -1.08
N GLY A 29 -10.64 10.57 0.06
CA GLY A 29 -9.70 10.08 1.06
C GLY A 29 -8.74 9.06 0.43
N ARG A 30 -7.43 9.31 0.49
CA ARG A 30 -6.35 8.47 -0.05
C ARG A 30 -6.51 6.96 0.27
N SER A 31 -7.24 6.64 1.33
CA SER A 31 -7.64 5.31 1.82
C SER A 31 -8.47 4.46 0.85
N ILE A 32 -9.26 5.04 -0.07
CA ILE A 32 -10.08 4.27 -1.02
C ILE A 32 -9.29 3.85 -2.28
N MET A 33 -8.04 4.32 -2.42
CA MET A 33 -7.15 3.96 -3.53
C MET A 33 -6.00 3.05 -3.09
N ALA A 34 -6.05 2.49 -1.86
CA ALA A 34 -5.14 1.41 -1.51
C ALA A 34 -5.41 0.25 -2.48
N ALA A 35 -4.43 -0.07 -3.32
CA ALA A 35 -4.50 -1.26 -4.15
C ALA A 35 -4.82 -2.42 -3.20
N SER A 36 -5.91 -3.14 -3.47
CA SER A 36 -6.25 -4.35 -2.74
C SER A 36 -6.19 -5.49 -3.74
N SER A 37 -5.42 -6.52 -3.38
CA SER A 37 -5.28 -7.73 -4.19
C SER A 37 -5.05 -8.91 -3.26
N TRP A 38 -5.02 -10.11 -3.83
CA TRP A 38 -4.64 -11.30 -3.08
C TRP A 38 -3.15 -11.27 -2.72
N PRO A 39 -2.76 -11.76 -1.53
CA PRO A 39 -1.37 -11.92 -1.18
C PRO A 39 -0.62 -12.77 -2.22
N GLY A 40 0.58 -12.33 -2.57
CA GLY A 40 1.52 -13.13 -3.35
C GLY A 40 2.25 -14.09 -2.42
N LEU A 41 2.23 -15.39 -2.72
CA LEU A 41 2.92 -16.41 -1.92
C LEU A 41 3.79 -17.29 -2.83
N THR A 42 5.04 -17.46 -2.44
CA THR A 42 5.97 -18.40 -3.05
C THR A 42 6.68 -19.17 -1.95
N VAL A 43 6.89 -20.47 -2.14
CA VAL A 43 7.58 -21.34 -1.16
C VAL A 43 8.85 -21.89 -1.81
N SER A 44 9.95 -21.85 -1.07
CA SER A 44 11.19 -22.56 -1.43
C SER A 44 11.76 -23.23 -0.21
N GLU A 45 11.96 -24.55 -0.31
CA GLU A 45 12.46 -25.38 0.78
C GLU A 45 11.61 -25.14 2.05
N ASP A 46 12.24 -24.67 3.13
CA ASP A 46 11.58 -24.42 4.42
C ASP A 46 11.16 -22.96 4.62
N ILE A 47 11.25 -22.10 3.58
CA ILE A 47 10.89 -20.68 3.66
C ILE A 47 9.68 -20.36 2.77
N ALA A 48 8.69 -19.69 3.36
CA ALA A 48 7.57 -19.07 2.65
C ALA A 48 7.79 -17.56 2.50
N TYR A 49 7.73 -17.06 1.26
CA TYR A 49 7.83 -15.65 0.92
C TYR A 49 6.44 -15.09 0.64
N LEU A 50 5.99 -14.17 1.48
CA LEU A 50 4.67 -13.56 1.43
C LEU A 50 4.77 -12.07 1.10
N ALA A 51 4.20 -11.66 -0.03
CA ALA A 51 4.03 -10.27 -0.45
C ALA A 51 2.59 -9.82 -0.19
N TYR A 52 2.39 -8.87 0.73
CA TYR A 52 1.07 -8.37 1.06
C TYR A 52 1.10 -6.94 1.64
N ASN A 53 0.31 -6.04 1.06
CA ASN A 53 0.27 -4.62 1.42
C ASN A 53 1.69 -4.01 1.38
N GLU A 54 2.10 -3.32 2.43
CA GLU A 54 3.35 -2.57 2.51
C GLU A 54 4.55 -3.48 2.76
N TYR A 55 4.36 -4.81 2.90
CA TYR A 55 5.41 -5.73 3.34
C TYR A 55 5.60 -6.93 2.41
N VAL A 56 6.86 -7.36 2.36
CA VAL A 56 7.28 -8.70 1.96
C VAL A 56 7.91 -9.36 3.19
N ARG A 57 7.50 -10.58 3.52
CA ARG A 57 8.05 -11.36 4.63
C ARG A 57 8.55 -12.71 4.15
N ALA A 58 9.70 -13.12 4.66
CA ALA A 58 10.11 -14.52 4.63
C ALA A 58 9.79 -15.15 5.98
N VAL A 59 9.06 -16.26 5.96
CA VAL A 59 8.62 -16.99 7.14
C VAL A 59 9.23 -18.39 7.08
N ASP A 60 9.90 -18.78 8.16
CA ASP A 60 10.37 -20.15 8.35
C ASP A 60 9.15 -21.05 8.61
N LEU A 61 8.94 -22.06 7.76
CA LEU A 61 7.79 -22.95 7.81
C LEU A 61 7.83 -23.90 9.01
N SER A 62 9.01 -24.20 9.54
CA SER A 62 9.17 -25.12 10.67
C SER A 62 8.74 -24.48 11.99
N SER A 63 9.04 -23.19 12.16
CA SER A 63 8.83 -22.43 13.39
C SER A 63 7.68 -21.41 13.28
N GLY A 64 7.26 -21.07 12.07
CA GLY A 64 6.27 -20.03 11.78
C GLY A 64 6.77 -18.61 12.07
N ARG A 65 8.09 -18.42 12.23
CA ARG A 65 8.69 -17.12 12.57
C ARG A 65 9.19 -16.41 11.33
N ASP A 66 9.09 -15.07 11.35
CA ASP A 66 9.71 -14.24 10.34
C ASP A 66 11.24 -14.40 10.38
N VAL A 67 11.83 -14.76 9.24
CA VAL A 67 13.27 -14.73 8.99
C VAL A 67 13.70 -13.30 8.70
N TRP A 68 12.94 -12.61 7.85
CA TRP A 68 13.13 -11.19 7.55
C TRP A 68 11.83 -10.56 7.04
N SER A 69 11.77 -9.24 7.11
CA SER A 69 10.74 -8.42 6.51
C SER A 69 11.36 -7.26 5.74
N TYR A 70 10.76 -6.91 4.60
CA TYR A 70 11.08 -5.72 3.85
C TYR A 70 9.80 -4.94 3.55
N PRO A 71 9.81 -3.60 3.64
CA PRO A 71 10.82 -2.78 4.31
C PRO A 71 10.86 -3.06 5.84
N PRO A 72 11.90 -2.58 6.57
CA PRO A 72 11.99 -2.72 8.02
C PRO A 72 10.83 -2.05 8.77
N GLU A 73 10.28 -0.97 8.19
CA GLU A 73 9.14 -0.23 8.69
C GLU A 73 8.17 0.03 7.53
N ALA A 74 6.86 0.08 7.80
CA ALA A 74 5.84 0.21 6.77
C ALA A 74 6.02 1.51 5.98
N ASP A 75 6.06 1.41 4.66
CA ASP A 75 6.02 2.56 3.76
C ASP A 75 4.72 2.54 2.96
N ASN A 76 3.85 3.51 3.27
CA ASN A 76 2.55 3.68 2.63
C ASN A 76 2.64 4.02 1.13
N ASN A 77 3.84 4.33 0.62
CA ASN A 77 4.07 4.59 -0.80
C ASN A 77 4.41 3.33 -1.59
N ILE A 78 4.62 2.19 -0.91
CA ILE A 78 5.00 0.93 -1.52
C ILE A 78 3.91 -0.10 -1.25
N THR A 79 3.61 -0.92 -2.25
CA THR A 79 2.62 -1.99 -2.09
C THR A 79 3.02 -3.20 -2.92
N PHE A 80 2.92 -4.38 -2.30
CA PHE A 80 3.33 -5.66 -2.83
C PHE A 80 2.16 -6.64 -2.81
N TYR A 81 1.90 -7.23 -3.97
CA TYR A 81 0.92 -8.32 -4.13
C TYR A 81 1.37 -9.38 -5.14
N ALA A 82 2.38 -9.09 -5.95
CA ALA A 82 2.92 -10.06 -6.88
C ALA A 82 3.60 -11.20 -6.10
N PRO A 83 3.37 -12.48 -6.45
CA PRO A 83 4.14 -13.59 -5.91
C PRO A 83 5.64 -13.35 -6.11
N PRO A 84 6.47 -13.42 -5.04
CA PRO A 84 7.92 -13.28 -5.17
C PRO A 84 8.48 -14.35 -6.12
N ALA A 85 9.36 -13.98 -7.05
CA ALA A 85 10.08 -14.93 -7.89
C ALA A 85 11.40 -15.32 -7.22
N ILE A 86 11.74 -16.61 -7.25
CA ILE A 86 12.97 -17.13 -6.64
C ILE A 86 13.90 -17.56 -7.77
N GLY A 87 15.04 -16.88 -7.87
CA GLY A 87 16.10 -17.17 -8.82
C GLY A 87 17.17 -18.10 -8.25
N PRO A 88 18.21 -18.38 -9.05
CA PRO A 88 19.40 -19.10 -8.58
C PRO A 88 20.05 -18.41 -7.36
N ASP A 89 20.77 -19.19 -6.56
CA ASP A 89 21.52 -18.71 -5.38
C ASP A 89 20.67 -18.01 -4.31
N GLY A 90 19.35 -18.23 -4.32
CA GLY A 90 18.41 -17.66 -3.36
C GLY A 90 18.05 -16.20 -3.60
N LEU A 91 18.30 -15.67 -4.81
CA LEU A 91 17.82 -14.35 -5.20
C LEU A 91 16.29 -14.29 -5.18
N VAL A 92 15.70 -13.37 -4.44
CA VAL A 92 14.25 -13.14 -4.40
C VAL A 92 13.93 -11.84 -5.12
N VAL A 93 13.10 -11.91 -6.15
CA VAL A 93 12.68 -10.76 -6.96
C VAL A 93 11.20 -10.47 -6.68
N ILE A 94 10.88 -9.24 -6.29
CA ILE A 94 9.51 -8.81 -6.01
C ILE A 94 9.16 -7.56 -6.82
N GLY A 95 8.02 -7.58 -7.51
CA GLY A 95 7.46 -6.40 -8.14
C GLY A 95 6.60 -5.58 -7.17
N GLY A 96 6.88 -4.29 -7.08
CA GLY A 96 6.06 -3.31 -6.35
C GLY A 96 5.10 -2.56 -7.29
N TYR A 97 3.98 -2.09 -6.73
CA TYR A 97 3.03 -1.23 -7.45
C TYR A 97 3.55 0.20 -7.67
N ASN A 98 4.69 0.54 -7.10
CA ASN A 98 5.40 1.81 -7.26
C ASN A 98 6.31 1.84 -8.51
N ASN A 99 6.12 0.91 -9.46
CA ASN A 99 6.95 0.74 -10.67
C ASN A 99 8.42 0.37 -10.38
N GLU A 100 8.68 -0.19 -9.21
CA GLU A 100 10.01 -0.65 -8.81
C GLU A 100 10.03 -2.18 -8.70
N VAL A 101 11.20 -2.77 -9.00
CA VAL A 101 11.46 -4.18 -8.77
C VAL A 101 12.56 -4.30 -7.72
N LEU A 102 12.24 -5.00 -6.64
CA LEU A 102 13.18 -5.29 -5.57
C LEU A 102 13.87 -6.62 -5.83
N ALA A 103 15.19 -6.64 -5.72
CA ALA A 103 16.01 -7.84 -5.73
C ALA A 103 16.68 -8.01 -4.36
N LEU A 104 16.33 -9.07 -3.63
CA LEU A 104 16.84 -9.41 -2.30
C LEU A 104 17.75 -10.62 -2.41
N MET A 105 18.98 -10.51 -1.91
CA MET A 105 19.88 -11.65 -1.77
C MET A 105 19.76 -12.28 -0.37
N PRO A 106 20.11 -13.57 -0.20
CA PRO A 106 20.04 -14.26 1.10
C PRO A 106 20.86 -13.63 2.21
N ASN A 107 21.89 -12.85 1.87
CA ASN A 107 22.73 -12.12 2.81
C ASN A 107 22.09 -10.81 3.32
N ASN A 108 20.78 -10.64 3.16
CA ASN A 108 20.00 -9.43 3.45
C ASN A 108 20.44 -8.17 2.69
N SER A 109 21.29 -8.29 1.67
CA SER A 109 21.52 -7.17 0.75
C SER A 109 20.36 -7.05 -0.23
N PHE A 110 19.98 -5.82 -0.56
CA PHE A 110 18.92 -5.55 -1.52
C PHE A 110 19.35 -4.50 -2.54
N VAL A 111 18.88 -4.66 -3.77
CA VAL A 111 19.01 -3.68 -4.84
C VAL A 111 17.61 -3.33 -5.31
N ASN A 112 17.32 -2.03 -5.31
CA ASN A 112 16.12 -1.51 -5.94
C ASN A 112 16.42 -1.26 -7.42
N ILE A 113 15.74 -1.99 -8.29
CA ILE A 113 15.84 -1.87 -9.74
C ILE A 113 14.67 -0.98 -10.19
N HIS A 114 15.00 0.27 -10.49
CA HIS A 114 14.07 1.19 -11.13
C HIS A 114 14.05 0.89 -12.64
N TRP A 115 12.89 0.53 -13.18
CA TRP A 115 12.74 0.40 -14.62
C TRP A 115 12.49 1.81 -15.18
N SER A 116 13.44 2.32 -15.98
CA SER A 116 13.35 3.61 -16.68
C SER A 116 12.48 3.53 -17.93
#